data_AF-A0A7X0UBI1-F1
#
_entry.id   AF-A0A7X0UBI1-F1
#
_cell.length_a   1.000
_cell.length_b   1.000
_cell.length_c   1.000
_cell.angle_alpha   90.00
_cell.angle_beta   90.00
_cell.angle_gamma   90.00
#
_symmetry.space_group_name_H-M   'P 1'
#
loop_
_entity.id
_entity.type
_entity.pdbx_description
1 polymer ?
#
loop_
_entity_poly.entity_id
_entity_poly.type
_entity_poly.pdbx_seq_one_letter_code
_entity_poly.pdbx_strand_id
1 'polypeptide(L)'
;MATLSVIRRWALREQLSIREISRRTGLARNTVKKYLRSGDEQPSYAKRASSSKLDPFAEKLSTWLALEARKSRKQRRTLRQLHTPQPKKEKTQHLSTS
;
A
#
# COMPACT_ATOMS: atom_id res chain seq x y z
N MET A 1 -20.28 -22.26 -2.09
CA MET A 1 -19.99 -20.81 -2.13
C MET A 1 -21.18 -20.08 -2.72
N ALA A 2 -22.01 -19.43 -1.89
CA ALA A 2 -23.19 -18.71 -2.37
C ALA A 2 -22.75 -17.35 -2.95
N THR A 3 -22.82 -17.25 -4.28
CA THR A 3 -22.62 -16.00 -5.02
C THR A 3 -23.77 -15.04 -4.74
N LEU A 4 -23.52 -13.73 -4.78
CA LEU A 4 -24.52 -12.65 -4.57
C LEU A 4 -25.86 -12.89 -5.30
N SER A 5 -25.80 -13.54 -6.47
CA SER A 5 -26.96 -13.94 -7.25
C SER A 5 -27.97 -14.81 -6.49
N VAL A 6 -27.52 -15.72 -5.63
CA VAL A 6 -28.41 -16.59 -4.84
C VAL A 6 -29.13 -15.78 -3.77
N ILE A 7 -28.41 -14.91 -3.06
CA ILE A 7 -28.97 -14.02 -2.04
C ILE A 7 -30.03 -13.10 -2.66
N ARG A 8 -29.73 -12.51 -3.81
CA ARG A 8 -30.68 -11.62 -4.53
C ARG A 8 -31.89 -12.38 -5.04
N ARG A 9 -31.73 -13.56 -5.64
CA ARG A 9 -32.87 -14.39 -6.10
C ARG A 9 -33.81 -14.71 -4.94
N TRP A 10 -33.26 -15.15 -3.81
CA TRP A 10 -34.05 -15.47 -2.63
C TRP A 10 -34.78 -14.26 -2.04
N ALA A 11 -34.13 -13.11 -1.96
CA ALA A 11 -34.73 -11.91 -1.39
C ALA A 11 -35.73 -11.20 -2.33
N LEU A 12 -35.45 -11.15 -3.64
CA LEU A 12 -36.21 -10.34 -4.61
C LEU A 12 -37.24 -11.12 -5.42
N ARG A 13 -37.02 -12.43 -5.62
CA ARG A 13 -37.97 -13.28 -6.36
C ARG A 13 -38.76 -14.19 -5.43
N GLU A 14 -38.08 -14.89 -4.54
CA GLU A 14 -38.74 -15.80 -3.60
C GLU A 14 -39.25 -15.11 -2.32
N GLN A 15 -38.99 -13.79 -2.18
CA GLN A 15 -39.43 -12.96 -1.04
C GLN A 15 -39.08 -13.54 0.34
N LEU A 16 -37.97 -14.31 0.40
CA LEU A 16 -37.51 -14.93 1.64
C LEU A 16 -36.99 -13.88 2.63
N SER A 17 -37.26 -14.09 3.91
CA SER A 17 -36.78 -13.19 4.94
C SER A 17 -35.25 -13.17 5.01
N ILE A 18 -34.67 -12.02 5.35
CA ILE A 18 -33.22 -11.86 5.58
C ILE A 18 -32.70 -12.88 6.62
N ARG A 19 -33.53 -13.24 7.61
CA ARG A 19 -33.21 -14.21 8.64
C ARG A 19 -33.12 -15.64 8.09
N GLU A 20 -33.99 -15.99 7.15
CA GLU A 20 -33.95 -17.26 6.41
C GLU A 20 -32.67 -17.36 5.58
N ILE A 21 -32.37 -16.33 4.81
CA ILE A 21 -31.21 -16.26 3.92
C ILE A 21 -29.92 -16.36 4.75
N SER A 22 -29.84 -15.68 5.89
CA SER A 22 -28.72 -15.76 6.82
C SER A 22 -28.50 -17.19 7.35
N ARG A 23 -29.57 -17.90 7.73
CA ARG A 23 -29.49 -19.31 8.18
C ARG A 23 -28.98 -20.23 7.08
N ARG A 24 -29.48 -20.07 5.85
CA ARG A 24 -29.15 -20.94 4.71
C ARG A 24 -27.75 -20.65 4.12
N THR A 25 -27.31 -19.40 4.14
CA THR A 25 -26.00 -18.98 3.57
C THR A 25 -24.86 -18.99 4.58
N GLY A 26 -25.15 -19.05 5.88
CA GLY A 26 -24.14 -18.92 6.94
C GLY A 26 -23.56 -17.51 7.07
N LEU A 27 -24.09 -16.53 6.34
CA LEU A 27 -23.66 -15.14 6.40
C LEU A 27 -24.38 -14.39 7.52
N ALA A 28 -23.68 -13.44 8.15
CA ALA A 28 -24.29 -12.54 9.10
C ALA A 28 -25.42 -11.73 8.44
N ARG A 29 -26.52 -11.48 9.18
CA ARG A 29 -27.67 -10.71 8.69
C ARG A 29 -27.27 -9.34 8.15
N ASN A 30 -26.25 -8.71 8.75
CA ASN A 30 -25.71 -7.42 8.31
C ASN A 30 -25.04 -7.51 6.94
N THR A 31 -24.36 -8.62 6.64
CA THR A 31 -23.76 -8.88 5.34
C THR A 31 -24.83 -9.07 4.28
N VAL A 32 -25.88 -9.83 4.57
CA VAL A 32 -27.04 -10.00 3.66
C VAL A 32 -27.70 -8.65 3.40
N LYS A 33 -27.96 -7.85 4.43
CA LYS A 33 -28.49 -6.47 4.28
C LYS A 33 -27.59 -5.59 3.42
N LYS A 34 -26.27 -5.61 3.67
CA LYS A 34 -25.30 -4.84 2.89
C LYS A 34 -25.37 -5.22 1.42
N TYR A 35 -25.38 -6.51 1.11
CA TYR A 35 -25.43 -7.04 -0.26
C TYR A 35 -26.72 -6.76 -1.00
N LEU A 36 -27.86 -6.71 -0.29
CA LEU A 36 -29.13 -6.29 -0.89
C LEU A 36 -29.16 -4.78 -1.15
N ARG A 37 -28.49 -3.97 -0.30
CA ARG A 37 -28.42 -2.51 -0.44
C ARG A 37 -27.42 -2.07 -1.51
N SER A 38 -26.30 -2.76 -1.66
CA SER A 38 -25.23 -2.40 -2.61
C SER A 38 -25.52 -2.79 -4.06
N GLY A 39 -26.71 -3.32 -4.37
CA GLY A 39 -27.08 -3.69 -5.73
C GLY A 39 -26.06 -4.65 -6.35
N ASP A 40 -25.70 -4.44 -7.62
CA ASP A 40 -24.78 -5.26 -8.42
C ASP A 40 -23.28 -4.99 -8.17
N GLU A 41 -22.93 -4.09 -7.27
CA GLU A 41 -21.51 -3.83 -6.98
C GLU A 41 -20.85 -5.04 -6.34
N GLN A 42 -19.83 -5.56 -7.04
CA GLN A 42 -18.97 -6.59 -6.51
C GLN A 42 -18.32 -6.05 -5.22
N PRO A 43 -18.30 -6.82 -4.11
CA PRO A 43 -17.69 -6.38 -2.86
C PRO A 43 -16.21 -6.10 -3.09
N SER A 44 -15.88 -4.82 -3.23
CA SER A 44 -14.51 -4.35 -3.37
C SER A 44 -13.98 -4.02 -1.98
N TYR A 45 -12.85 -4.61 -1.63
CA TYR A 45 -12.11 -4.15 -0.48
C TYR A 45 -11.47 -2.81 -0.83
N ALA A 46 -11.69 -1.79 0.01
CA ALA A 46 -10.95 -0.56 -0.11
C ALA A 46 -9.45 -0.88 -0.12
N LYS A 47 -8.70 -0.33 -1.08
CA LYS A 47 -7.25 -0.47 -1.10
C LYS A 47 -6.72 0.06 0.23
N ARG A 48 -5.98 -0.79 0.95
CA ARG A 48 -5.34 -0.39 2.21
C ARG A 48 -4.36 0.74 1.88
N ALA A 49 -4.62 1.94 2.38
CA ALA A 49 -3.62 3.00 2.37
C ALA A 49 -2.58 2.68 3.45
N SER A 50 -1.54 1.93 3.09
CA SER A 50 -0.38 1.81 3.98
C SER A 50 0.47 3.06 3.78
N SER A 51 0.37 4.04 4.69
CA SER A 51 1.39 5.07 4.79
C SER A 51 2.70 4.39 5.16
N SER A 52 3.61 4.29 4.19
CA SER A 52 4.90 3.70 4.44
C SER A 52 5.73 4.75 5.19
N LYS A 53 6.52 4.31 6.18
CA LYS A 53 7.46 5.19 6.89
C LYS A 53 8.51 5.80 5.94
N LEU A 54 8.62 5.28 4.71
CA LEU A 54 9.54 5.72 3.67
C LEU A 54 8.91 6.76 2.73
N ASP A 55 7.59 6.93 2.73
CA ASP A 55 6.88 7.87 1.85
C ASP A 55 7.40 9.31 2.02
N PRO A 56 7.67 9.81 3.26
CA PRO A 56 8.24 11.16 3.44
C PRO A 56 9.66 11.32 2.86
N PHE A 57 10.36 10.21 2.60
CA PHE A 57 11.75 10.21 2.13
C PHE A 57 11.88 9.80 0.66
N ALA A 58 10.79 9.51 -0.04
CA ALA A 58 10.80 8.97 -1.40
C ALA A 58 11.61 9.86 -2.36
N GLU A 59 11.36 11.17 -2.36
CA GLU A 59 12.08 12.14 -3.21
C GLU A 59 13.57 12.28 -2.85
N LYS A 60 13.90 12.19 -1.57
CA LYS A 60 15.29 12.24 -1.11
C LYS A 60 16.06 10.98 -1.50
N LEU A 61 15.41 9.82 -1.42
CA LEU A 61 16.01 8.55 -1.81
C LEU A 61 16.16 8.44 -3.32
N SER A 62 15.16 8.89 -4.09
CA SER A 62 15.20 8.88 -5.57
C SER A 62 16.36 9.74 -6.10
N THR A 63 16.53 10.95 -5.54
CA THR A 63 17.63 11.85 -5.89
C THR A 63 19.00 11.26 -5.54
N TRP A 64 19.17 10.68 -4.36
CA TRP A 64 20.42 10.02 -3.97
C TRP A 64 20.76 8.83 -4.87
N LEU A 65 19.77 7.98 -5.18
CA LEU A 65 19.96 6.85 -6.10
C LEU A 65 20.32 7.31 -7.51
N ALA A 66 19.68 8.37 -8.02
CA ALA A 66 20.00 8.93 -9.33
C ALA A 66 21.44 9.49 -9.39
N LEU A 67 21.90 10.15 -8.33
CA LEU A 67 23.28 10.65 -8.22
C LEU A 67 24.29 9.52 -8.18
N GLU A 68 24.02 8.45 -7.44
CA GLU A 68 24.89 7.28 -7.35
C GLU A 68 24.90 6.45 -8.66
N ALA A 69 23.77 6.38 -9.37
CA ALA A 69 23.68 5.70 -10.67
C ALA A 69 24.60 6.34 -11.72
N ARG A 70 24.76 7.68 -11.68
CA ARG A 70 25.64 8.44 -12.58
C ARG A 70 27.13 8.25 -12.31
N LYS A 71 27.52 7.75 -11.12
CA LYS A 71 28.93 7.52 -10.78
C LYS A 71 29.46 6.23 -11.38
N SER A 72 30.77 6.22 -11.63
CA SER A 72 31.49 5.01 -12.02
C SER A 72 31.37 3.92 -10.95
N ARG A 73 31.45 2.64 -11.35
CA ARG A 73 31.25 1.49 -10.45
C ARG A 73 32.12 1.55 -9.19
N LYS A 74 33.36 2.02 -9.31
CA LYS A 74 34.32 2.13 -8.20
C LYS A 74 34.02 3.28 -7.23
N GLN A 75 33.26 4.29 -7.67
CA GLN A 75 32.97 5.51 -6.89
C GLN A 75 31.54 5.55 -6.35
N ARG A 76 30.69 4.61 -6.76
CA ARG A 76 29.30 4.49 -6.32
C ARG A 76 29.25 4.07 -4.85
N ARG A 77 28.54 4.83 -4.03
CA ARG A 77 28.33 4.55 -2.61
C ARG A 77 27.20 3.56 -2.42
N THR A 78 27.38 2.65 -1.46
CA THR A 78 26.33 1.72 -1.03
C THR A 78 25.35 2.40 -0.06
N LEU A 79 24.14 1.85 0.10
CA LEU A 79 23.13 2.41 1.01
C LEU A 79 23.65 2.61 2.45
N ARG A 80 24.47 1.69 2.96
CA ARG A 80 25.11 1.83 4.28
C ARG A 80 26.04 3.04 4.34
N GLN A 81 26.80 3.30 3.26
CA GLN A 81 27.70 4.44 3.16
C GLN A 81 26.95 5.78 3.01
N LEU A 82 25.77 5.78 2.37
CA LEU A 82 24.89 6.95 2.28
C LEU A 82 24.24 7.30 3.63
N HIS A 83 23.89 6.29 4.42
CA HIS A 83 23.31 6.47 5.76
C HIS A 83 24.36 6.85 6.82
N THR A 84 25.63 6.51 6.60
CA THR A 84 26.69 6.84 7.56
C THR A 84 26.97 8.34 7.53
N PRO A 85 26.91 9.04 8.68
CA PRO A 85 27.28 10.45 8.75
C PRO A 85 28.74 10.58 8.29
N GLN A 86 28.94 11.29 7.18
CA GLN A 86 30.27 11.52 6.65
C GLN A 86 31.03 12.43 7.64
N PRO A 87 32.26 12.08 8.07
CA PRO A 87 33.09 13.04 8.78
C PRO A 87 33.33 14.23 7.85
N LYS A 88 33.08 15.45 8.33
CA LYS A 88 33.34 16.67 7.58
C LYS A 88 34.82 16.66 7.18
N LYS A 89 35.11 16.59 5.88
CA LYS A 89 36.47 16.77 5.41
C LYS A 89 36.82 18.25 5.61
N GLU A 90 37.57 18.54 6.65
CA GLU A 90 38.20 19.85 6.84
C GLU A 90 39.10 20.13 5.64
N LYS A 91 38.91 21.30 5.00
CA LYS A 91 39.79 21.77 3.94
C LYS A 91 41.13 22.11 4.59
N THR A 92 42.12 21.23 4.48
CA THR A 92 43.51 21.56 4.80
C THR A 92 43.96 22.60 3.77
N GLN A 93 43.95 23.87 4.16
CA GLN A 93 44.63 24.93 3.41
C GLN A 93 46.12 24.67 3.55
N HIS A 94 46.76 24.20 2.48
CA HIS A 94 48.22 24.15 2.45
C HIS A 94 48.74 25.58 2.28
N LEU A 95 49.30 26.14 3.36
CA LEU A 95 50.16 27.31 3.29
C LEU A 95 51.40 26.95 2.47
N SER A 96 51.50 27.49 1.27
CA SER A 96 52.73 27.49 0.49
C SER A 96 53.66 28.57 1.03
N THR A 97 54.72 28.15 1.72
CA THR A 97 55.91 28.96 1.99
C THR A 97 56.96 28.62 0.93
N SER A 98 57.26 29.57 0.05
CA SER A 98 58.58 29.92 -0.53
C SER A 98 58.36 30.82 -1.74
#